data_AF-K1TX33-F1
#
_entry.id   AF-K1TX33-F1
#
_cell.length_a   1.000
_cell.length_b   1.000
_cell.length_c   1.000
_cell.angle_alpha   90.00
_cell.angle_beta   90.00
_cell.angle_gamma   90.00
#
_symmetry.space_group_name_H-M   'P 1'
#
loop_
_entity.id
_entity.type
_entity.pdbx_description
1 polymer ?
#
loop_
_entity_poly.entity_id
_entity_poly.type
_entity_poly.pdbx_seq_one_letter_code
_entity_poly.pdbx_strand_id
1 'polypeptide(L)'
;AQYSRDEFCGLMKHGFIMLAGAIGADLGYDITCPCILLCGEHDKTGATKRYNPMWAAGEHLPLTWVKDAGHNSNADNPAFVNAEIEKFVAGLPGLRAGLQGRLTP
;
A
#
# COMPACT_ATOMS: atom_id res chain seq x y z
N ALA A 1 3.30 3.91 23.95
CA ALA A 1 3.62 2.99 25.05
C ALA A 1 4.97 2.34 24.78
N GLN A 2 5.83 2.18 25.77
CA GLN A 2 7.12 1.52 25.60
C GLN A 2 6.98 0.07 26.06
N TYR A 3 7.16 -0.88 25.15
CA TYR A 3 7.13 -2.31 25.46
C TYR A 3 8.43 -2.73 26.14
N SER A 4 8.36 -3.67 27.08
CA SER A 4 9.52 -4.42 27.53
C SER A 4 10.08 -5.28 26.38
N ARG A 5 11.33 -5.73 26.53
CA ARG A 5 11.95 -6.66 25.57
C ARG A 5 11.06 -7.89 25.33
N ASP A 6 10.54 -8.48 26.40
CA ASP A 6 9.79 -9.74 26.32
C ASP A 6 8.43 -9.53 25.65
N GLU A 7 7.74 -8.41 25.95
CA GLU A 7 6.51 -8.04 25.25
C GLU A 7 6.75 -7.80 23.77
N PHE A 8 7.81 -7.05 23.42
CA PHE A 8 8.16 -6.79 22.03
C PHE A 8 8.52 -8.07 21.28
N CYS A 9 9.36 -8.93 21.85
CA CYS A 9 9.70 -10.22 21.25
C CYS A 9 8.48 -11.15 21.13
N GLY A 10 7.59 -11.15 22.12
CA GLY A 10 6.32 -11.88 22.06
C GLY A 10 5.44 -11.43 20.90
N LEU A 11 5.28 -10.11 20.73
CA LEU A 11 4.50 -9.51 19.65
C LEU A 11 5.10 -9.84 18.27
N MET A 12 6.41 -9.66 18.10
CA MET A 12 7.09 -9.96 16.84
C MET A 12 7.00 -11.45 16.49
N LYS A 13 7.20 -12.34 17.47
CA LYS A 13 7.05 -13.80 17.27
C LYS A 13 5.65 -14.15 16.76
N HIS A 14 4.61 -13.56 17.35
CA HIS A 14 3.24 -13.80 16.91
C HIS A 14 3.03 -13.36 15.47
N GLY A 15 3.51 -12.16 15.10
CA GLY A 15 3.48 -11.67 13.73
C GLY A 15 4.19 -12.60 12.74
N PHE A 16 5.37 -13.11 13.09
CA PHE A 16 6.11 -14.06 12.25
C PHE A 16 5.41 -15.41 12.09
N ILE A 17 4.72 -15.91 13.13
CA ILE A 17 3.91 -17.14 13.03
C ILE A 17 2.75 -16.94 12.06
N MET A 18 2.05 -15.80 12.14
CA MET A 18 0.97 -15.48 11.19
C MET A 18 1.48 -15.37 9.76
N LEU A 19 2.61 -14.68 9.55
CA LEU A 19 3.25 -14.56 8.24
C LEU A 19 3.66 -15.93 7.68
N ALA A 20 4.29 -16.78 8.50
CA ALA A 20 4.68 -18.13 8.10
C ALA A 20 3.45 -18.99 7.73
N GLY A 21 2.35 -18.86 8.47
CA GLY A 21 1.09 -19.53 8.15
C GLY A 21 0.51 -19.08 6.81
N ALA A 22 0.52 -17.77 6.53
CA ALA A 22 0.07 -17.24 5.25
C ALA A 22 0.93 -17.75 4.09
N ILE A 23 2.27 -17.64 4.20
CA ILE A 23 3.20 -18.14 3.17
C ILE A 23 3.01 -19.64 2.94
N GLY A 24 2.87 -20.42 4.02
CA GLY A 24 2.65 -21.87 3.92
C GLY A 24 1.29 -22.26 3.33
N ALA A 25 0.30 -21.36 3.36
CA ALA A 25 -0.98 -21.56 2.70
C ALA A 25 -0.92 -21.35 1.18
N ASP A 26 0.16 -20.76 0.66
CA ASP A 26 0.45 -20.59 -0.76
C ASP A 26 -0.78 -20.12 -1.57
N LEU A 27 -1.41 -19.05 -1.07
CA LEU A 27 -2.58 -18.47 -1.73
C LEU A 27 -2.17 -17.83 -3.06
N GLY A 28 -3.12 -17.64 -3.98
CA GLY A 28 -2.82 -17.05 -5.30
C GLY A 28 -2.21 -15.65 -5.24
N TYR A 29 -2.44 -14.88 -4.16
CA TYR A 29 -1.98 -13.50 -3.96
C TYR A 29 -2.26 -12.53 -5.13
N ASP A 30 -3.22 -12.87 -6.00
CA ASP A 30 -3.59 -12.08 -7.15
C ASP A 30 -4.29 -10.78 -6.73
N ILE A 31 -3.86 -9.66 -7.30
CA ILE A 31 -4.53 -8.37 -7.14
C ILE A 31 -5.61 -8.25 -8.22
N THR A 32 -6.83 -8.70 -7.90
CA THR A 32 -7.95 -8.74 -8.86
C THR A 32 -8.74 -7.43 -8.97
N CYS A 33 -8.25 -6.35 -8.36
CA CYS A 33 -8.90 -5.04 -8.36
C CYS A 33 -7.94 -3.96 -8.85
N PRO A 34 -8.45 -2.80 -9.30
CA PRO A 34 -7.58 -1.68 -9.62
C PRO A 34 -6.69 -1.34 -8.42
N CYS A 35 -5.39 -1.16 -8.66
CA CYS A 35 -4.40 -0.91 -7.62
C CYS A 35 -3.38 0.15 -8.09
N ILE A 36 -2.77 0.84 -7.12
CA ILE A 36 -1.61 1.73 -7.30
C ILE A 36 -0.58 1.44 -6.21
N LEU A 37 0.69 1.60 -6.56
CA LEU A 37 1.80 1.54 -5.62
C LEU A 37 2.23 2.96 -5.25
N LEU A 38 2.29 3.25 -3.96
CA LEU A 38 2.81 4.50 -3.40
C LEU A 38 4.06 4.18 -2.57
N CYS A 39 5.19 4.79 -2.90
CA CYS A 39 6.45 4.51 -2.22
C CYS A 39 7.22 5.80 -1.93
N GLY A 40 7.70 5.97 -0.70
CA GLY A 40 8.58 7.09 -0.37
C GLY A 40 9.94 6.99 -1.07
N GLU A 41 10.45 8.11 -1.59
CA GLU A 41 11.76 8.17 -2.25
C GLU A 41 12.92 7.74 -1.33
N HIS A 42 12.75 7.94 -0.03
CA HIS A 42 13.72 7.63 1.02
C HIS A 42 13.41 6.35 1.78
N ASP A 43 12.43 5.54 1.33
CA ASP A 43 12.18 4.24 1.97
C ASP A 43 13.41 3.33 1.85
N LYS A 44 13.85 2.82 3.01
CA LYS A 44 14.99 1.91 3.19
C LYS A 44 14.57 0.62 3.92
N THR A 45 13.27 0.43 4.13
CA THR A 45 12.74 -0.69 4.89
C THR A 45 12.75 -1.95 4.03
N GLY A 46 13.51 -2.94 4.47
CA GLY A 46 13.60 -4.23 3.78
C GLY A 46 14.01 -4.06 2.31
N ALA A 47 13.19 -4.60 1.42
CA ALA A 47 13.43 -4.61 -0.03
C ALA A 47 12.40 -3.78 -0.82
N THR A 48 11.61 -2.93 -0.15
CA THR A 48 10.51 -2.17 -0.77
C THR A 48 10.97 -1.37 -1.98
N LYS A 49 12.09 -0.64 -1.86
CA LYS A 49 12.66 0.16 -2.94
C LYS A 49 13.08 -0.66 -4.17
N ARG A 50 13.42 -1.94 -3.96
CA ARG A 50 13.78 -2.87 -5.04
C ARG A 50 12.55 -3.52 -5.67
N TYR A 51 11.59 -3.98 -4.85
CA TYR A 51 10.46 -4.76 -5.35
C TYR A 51 9.34 -3.92 -5.94
N ASN A 52 9.09 -2.69 -5.46
CA ASN A 52 8.03 -1.84 -6.03
C ASN A 52 8.16 -1.64 -7.55
N PRO A 53 9.35 -1.31 -8.11
CA PRO A 53 9.52 -1.26 -9.57
C PRO A 53 9.29 -2.60 -10.27
N MET A 54 9.70 -3.71 -9.65
CA MET A 54 9.52 -5.05 -10.22
C MET A 54 8.04 -5.44 -10.26
N TRP A 55 7.30 -5.17 -9.20
CA TRP A 55 5.86 -5.41 -9.12
C TRP A 55 5.10 -4.47 -10.05
N ALA A 56 5.45 -3.18 -10.11
CA ALA A 56 4.87 -2.25 -11.06
C ALA A 56 4.98 -2.74 -12.51
N ALA A 57 6.16 -3.27 -12.88
CA ALA A 57 6.39 -3.81 -14.20
C ALA A 57 5.68 -5.16 -14.43
N GLY A 58 5.77 -6.09 -13.48
CA GLY A 58 5.24 -7.45 -13.61
C GLY A 58 3.71 -7.53 -13.51
N GLU A 59 3.11 -6.72 -12.65
CA GLU A 59 1.66 -6.65 -12.40
C GLU A 59 0.97 -5.52 -13.17
N HIS A 60 1.74 -4.77 -13.98
CA HIS A 60 1.26 -3.60 -14.73
C HIS A 60 0.57 -2.54 -13.86
N LEU A 61 1.10 -2.31 -12.65
CA LEU A 61 0.56 -1.35 -11.69
C LEU A 61 1.22 0.03 -11.83
N PRO A 62 0.46 1.12 -11.73
CA PRO A 62 1.04 2.46 -11.58
C PRO A 62 1.88 2.53 -10.31
N LEU A 63 3.08 3.12 -10.41
CA LEU A 63 3.98 3.37 -9.29
C LEU A 63 4.25 4.87 -9.18
N THR A 64 3.90 5.44 -8.02
CA THR A 64 4.17 6.84 -7.70
C THR A 64 5.16 6.92 -6.54
N TRP A 65 6.22 7.72 -6.74
CA TRP A 65 7.19 8.03 -5.70
C TRP A 65 6.76 9.28 -4.92
N VAL A 66 6.58 9.13 -3.61
CA VAL A 66 6.21 10.21 -2.71
C VAL A 66 7.47 10.97 -2.33
N LYS A 67 7.54 12.22 -2.79
CA LYS A 67 8.69 13.09 -2.59
C LYS A 67 8.95 13.37 -1.11
N ASP A 68 10.23 13.35 -0.73
CA ASP A 68 10.72 13.65 0.62
C ASP A 68 10.14 12.72 1.71
N ALA A 69 9.64 11.54 1.33
CA ALA A 69 9.00 10.58 2.23
C ALA A 69 9.79 9.29 2.42
N GLY A 70 9.68 8.70 3.60
CA GLY A 70 10.20 7.39 3.97
C GLY A 70 9.14 6.28 3.85
N HIS A 71 9.23 5.29 4.74
CA HIS A 71 8.35 4.11 4.70
C HIS A 71 6.88 4.43 4.98
N ASN A 72 6.61 5.33 5.92
CA ASN A 72 5.26 5.77 6.27
C ASN A 72 4.88 7.00 5.44
N SER A 73 4.85 6.84 4.11
CA SER A 73 4.78 7.98 3.19
C SER A 73 3.51 8.81 3.33
N ASN A 74 2.41 8.20 3.78
CA ASN A 74 1.16 8.88 4.10
C ASN A 74 1.27 9.81 5.32
N ALA A 75 2.19 9.56 6.25
CA ALA A 75 2.46 10.47 7.36
C ALA A 75 3.45 11.56 6.97
N ASP A 76 4.45 11.23 6.13
CA ASP A 76 5.49 12.17 5.71
C ASP A 76 4.95 13.22 4.72
N ASN A 77 4.06 12.83 3.80
CA ASN A 77 3.45 13.75 2.84
C ASN A 77 1.96 13.41 2.58
N PRO A 78 1.08 13.64 3.57
CA PRO A 78 -0.33 13.27 3.50
C PRO A 78 -1.07 13.96 2.36
N ALA A 79 -0.75 15.22 2.07
CA ALA A 79 -1.43 15.99 1.02
C ALA A 79 -1.17 15.40 -0.37
N PHE A 80 0.09 15.05 -0.67
CA PHE A 80 0.45 14.41 -1.94
C PHE A 80 -0.17 13.02 -2.07
N VAL A 81 -0.10 12.20 -1.01
CA VAL A 81 -0.69 10.86 -1.00
C VAL A 81 -2.20 10.92 -1.23
N ASN A 82 -2.91 11.82 -0.56
CA ASN A 82 -4.36 11.99 -0.75
C ASN A 82 -4.68 12.42 -2.18
N ALA A 83 -3.93 13.36 -2.76
CA ALA A 83 -4.14 13.80 -4.14
C ALA A 83 -3.96 12.65 -5.16
N GLU A 84 -2.96 11.79 -4.97
CA GLU A 84 -2.74 10.62 -5.83
C GLU A 84 -3.84 9.58 -5.68
N ILE A 85 -4.35 9.34 -4.46
CA ILE A 85 -5.51 8.48 -4.22
C ILE A 85 -6.77 9.05 -4.90
N GLU A 86 -7.06 10.34 -4.73
CA GLU A 86 -8.20 11.01 -5.36
C GLU A 86 -8.14 10.90 -6.89
N LYS A 87 -6.96 11.18 -7.47
CA LYS A 87 -6.72 11.04 -8.92
C LYS A 87 -6.93 9.61 -9.39
N PHE A 88 -6.43 8.62 -8.66
CA PHE A 88 -6.62 7.22 -8.98
C PHE A 88 -8.09 6.83 -8.95
N VAL A 89 -8.80 7.16 -7.88
CA VAL A 89 -10.23 6.88 -7.69
C VAL A 89 -11.08 7.56 -8.78
N ALA A 90 -10.78 8.81 -9.13
CA ALA A 90 -11.47 9.55 -10.20
C ALA A 90 -11.25 8.93 -11.59
N GLY A 91 -10.16 8.19 -11.79
CA GLY A 91 -9.83 7.46 -13.01
C GLY A 91 -10.51 6.08 -13.10
N LEU A 92 -11.13 5.57 -12.04
CA LEU A 92 -11.73 4.24 -12.04
C LEU A 92 -13.03 4.19 -12.88
N PRO A 93 -13.18 3.16 -13.74
CA PRO A 93 -14.43 2.96 -14.46
C PRO A 93 -15.57 2.65 -13.48
N GLY A 94 -16.73 3.30 -13.68
CA GLY A 94 -17.94 3.09 -12.87
C GLY A 94 -18.22 4.14 -11.78
N LEU A 95 -17.21 4.88 -11.29
CA LEU A 95 -17.44 5.94 -10.29
C LEU A 95 -18.09 7.19 -10.93
N ARG A 96 -17.77 7.48 -12.20
CA ARG A 96 -18.43 8.54 -12.98
C ARG A 96 -19.93 8.28 -13.19
N ALA A 97 -20.34 7.01 -13.29
CA ALA A 97 -21.75 6.63 -13.47
C ALA A 97 -22.54 6.65 -12.16
N GLY A 98 -21.91 6.33 -11.02
CA GLY A 98 -22.58 6.27 -9.72
C GLY A 98 -22.87 7.63 -9.07
N LEU A 99 -22.09 8.67 -9.38
CA LEU A 99 -22.29 10.02 -8.82
C LEU A 99 -23.32 10.85 -9.59
N GLN A 100 -23.48 10.62 -10.90
CA GLN A 100 -24.53 11.27 -11.69
C GLN A 100 -25.94 10.80 -11.33
N GLY A 101 -26.10 9.61 -10.74
CA GLY A 101 -27.39 9.08 -10.28
C GLY A 101 -27.82 9.48 -8.86
N ARG A 102 -26.97 10.19 -8.10
CA ARG A 102 -27.26 10.62 -6.71
C ARG A 102 -27.43 12.14 -6.54
N LEU A 103 -27.34 12.90 -7.63
CA LEU A 103 -27.43 14.37 -7.62
C LEU A 103 -28.58 14.93 -8.48
N THR A 104 -29.53 14.09 -8.90
CA THR A 104 -30.85 14.58 -9.29
C THR A 104 -31.74 14.66 -8.05
N PRO A 105 -32.40 15.82 -7.79
CA PRO A 105 -33.25 16.00 -6.62
C PRO A 105 -34.43 15.03 -6.55
#